data_AF-A0A1B6K210-F1
#
_entry.id   AF-A0A1B6K210-F1
#
_cell.length_a   1.000
_cell.length_b   1.000
_cell.length_c   1.000
_cell.angle_alpha   90.00
_cell.angle_beta   90.00
_cell.angle_gamma   90.00
#
_symmetry.space_group_name_H-M   'P 1'
#
loop_
_entity.id
_entity.type
_entity.pdbx_description
1 polymer ?
#
loop_
_entity_poly.entity_id
_entity_poly.type
_entity_poly.pdbx_seq_one_letter_code
_entity_poly.pdbx_strand_id
1 'polypeptide(L)'
;INECNYVNEPVCSQSCENTVGSFVCSCSKGYILRPDARTCKALGSPPTLLFANRIDIRQLSLNNLKYTAILKNLHNAISLDYHYKKGLVFWSDVSMDYIRVARLNGSDAGDVIRWGLESPGGV
;
A
#
# COMPACT_ATOMS: atom_id res chain seq x y z
N ILE A 1 24.78 -20.88 -19.17
CA ILE A 1 23.66 -20.90 -18.20
C ILE A 1 23.00 -19.52 -18.25
N ASN A 2 21.69 -19.43 -18.04
CA ASN A 2 21.00 -18.14 -17.95
C ASN A 2 20.22 -18.09 -16.64
N GLU A 3 20.76 -17.35 -15.68
CA GLU A 3 20.27 -17.20 -14.32
C GLU A 3 18.93 -16.44 -14.27
N CYS A 4 18.63 -15.64 -15.29
CA CYS A 4 17.36 -14.90 -15.39
C CYS A 4 16.17 -15.81 -15.74
N ASN A 5 16.40 -17.06 -16.15
CA ASN A 5 15.33 -18.01 -16.47
C ASN A 5 14.81 -18.79 -15.25
N TYR A 6 15.35 -18.54 -14.04
CA TYR A 6 14.84 -19.18 -12.82
C TYR A 6 13.50 -18.57 -12.40
N VAL A 7 12.41 -19.31 -12.66
CA VAL A 7 11.04 -18.84 -12.40
C VAL A 7 10.62 -19.03 -10.94
N ASN A 8 11.00 -20.15 -10.33
CA ASN A 8 10.58 -20.46 -8.95
C ASN A 8 11.37 -19.68 -7.90
N GLU A 9 12.61 -19.30 -8.22
CA GLU A 9 13.50 -18.56 -7.32
C GLU A 9 14.34 -17.58 -8.14
N PRO A 10 13.73 -16.47 -8.60
CA PRO A 10 14.41 -15.50 -9.45
C PRO A 10 15.57 -14.83 -8.71
N VAL A 11 16.68 -14.64 -9.42
CA VAL A 11 17.92 -14.10 -8.83
C VAL A 11 17.89 -12.60 -8.53
N CYS A 12 17.00 -11.87 -9.21
CA CYS A 12 16.79 -10.43 -9.05
C CYS A 12 15.36 -10.16 -8.59
N SER A 13 15.20 -9.16 -7.71
CA SER A 13 13.86 -8.73 -7.27
C SER A 13 13.02 -8.04 -8.35
N GLN A 14 13.68 -7.51 -9.39
CA GLN A 14 13.05 -6.77 -10.49
C GLN A 14 13.70 -7.21 -11.82
N SER A 15 14.51 -6.35 -12.45
CA SER A 15 15.08 -6.60 -13.76
C SER A 15 16.37 -7.42 -13.66
N CYS A 16 16.53 -8.40 -14.56
CA CYS A 16 17.69 -9.27 -14.66
C CYS A 16 18.26 -9.22 -16.09
N GLU A 17 19.56 -8.98 -16.20
CA GLU A 17 20.32 -9.05 -17.45
C GLU A 17 21.38 -10.14 -17.32
N ASN A 18 21.29 -11.16 -18.18
CA ASN A 18 22.23 -12.28 -18.16
C ASN A 18 23.55 -11.89 -18.84
N THR A 19 24.69 -12.20 -18.21
CA THR A 19 26.02 -11.94 -18.78
C THR A 19 26.80 -13.25 -18.93
N VAL A 20 27.92 -13.24 -19.65
CA VAL A 20 28.73 -14.45 -19.80
C VAL A 20 29.40 -14.78 -18.46
N GLY A 21 28.96 -15.88 -17.84
CA GLY A 21 29.48 -16.36 -16.55
C GLY A 21 28.85 -15.70 -15.32
N SER A 22 27.86 -14.81 -15.48
CA SER A 22 27.16 -14.16 -14.37
C SER A 22 25.83 -13.52 -14.82
N PHE A 23 25.29 -12.64 -13.99
CA PHE A 23 24.13 -11.81 -14.28
C PHE A 23 24.23 -10.48 -13.54
N VAL A 24 23.49 -9.48 -14.01
CA VAL A 24 23.41 -8.16 -13.39
C VAL A 24 21.94 -7.83 -13.12
N CYS A 25 21.64 -7.42 -11.89
CA CYS A 25 20.31 -6.95 -11.53
C CYS A 25 20.21 -5.43 -11.63
N SER A 26 19.05 -4.93 -12.05
CA SER A 26 18.75 -3.50 -12.08
C SER A 26 17.35 -3.21 -11.50
N CYS A 27 17.15 -1.97 -11.07
CA CYS A 27 15.92 -1.53 -10.43
C CYS A 27 15.17 -0.51 -11.29
N SER A 28 13.85 -0.61 -11.25
CA SER A 28 12.93 0.35 -11.87
C SER A 28 13.04 1.73 -11.22
N LYS A 29 12.59 2.76 -11.94
CA LYS A 29 12.56 4.13 -11.42
C LYS A 29 11.82 4.21 -10.08
N GLY A 30 12.42 4.90 -9.11
CA GLY A 30 11.90 4.98 -7.75
C GLY A 30 12.43 3.90 -6.80
N TYR A 31 13.36 3.06 -7.26
CA TYR A 31 14.04 2.05 -6.45
C TYR A 31 15.56 2.16 -6.57
N ILE A 32 16.27 1.65 -5.57
CA ILE A 32 17.73 1.57 -5.53
C ILE A 32 18.17 0.14 -5.25
N LEU A 33 19.22 -0.32 -5.94
CA LEU A 33 19.81 -1.63 -5.74
C LEU A 33 20.49 -1.69 -4.38
N ARG A 34 20.19 -2.73 -3.59
CA ARG A 34 20.80 -2.95 -2.28
C ARG A 34 22.22 -3.53 -2.42
N PRO A 35 23.04 -3.49 -1.35
CA PRO A 35 24.40 -4.02 -1.37
C PRO A 35 24.52 -5.51 -1.71
N ASP A 36 23.43 -6.27 -1.66
CA ASP A 36 23.38 -7.67 -2.12
C ASP A 36 23.39 -7.81 -3.65
N ALA A 37 23.38 -6.70 -4.39
CA ALA A 37 23.33 -6.60 -5.84
C ALA A 37 22.14 -7.34 -6.49
N ARG A 38 21.07 -7.62 -5.72
CA ARG A 38 19.92 -8.43 -6.16
C ARG A 38 18.58 -7.82 -5.80
N THR A 39 18.47 -7.22 -4.63
CA THR A 39 17.20 -6.70 -4.11
C THR A 39 17.07 -5.19 -4.31
N CYS A 40 15.88 -4.74 -4.67
CA CYS A 40 15.55 -3.34 -4.91
C CYS A 40 14.78 -2.78 -3.72
N LYS A 41 15.28 -1.68 -3.15
CA LYS A 41 14.60 -0.91 -2.09
C LYS A 41 13.92 0.30 -2.69
N ALA A 42 12.64 0.51 -2.37
CA ALA A 42 11.95 1.73 -2.77
C ALA A 42 12.64 2.97 -2.18
N LEU A 43 12.77 4.02 -2.98
CA LEU A 43 13.22 5.33 -2.55
C LEU A 43 12.11 6.05 -1.77
N GLY A 44 12.52 6.88 -0.81
CA GLY A 44 11.61 7.67 0.01
C GLY A 44 11.40 7.11 1.41
N SER A 45 10.26 7.46 2.00
CA SER A 45 9.94 7.12 3.39
C SER A 45 9.69 5.61 3.55
N PRO A 46 9.98 5.04 4.73
CA PRO A 46 9.67 3.63 5.00
C PRO A 46 8.19 3.32 4.77
N PRO A 47 7.87 2.13 4.25
CA PRO A 47 6.51 1.73 3.99
C PRO A 47 5.70 1.63 5.28
N THR A 48 4.40 1.88 5.12
CA THR A 48 3.41 1.87 6.19
C THR A 48 2.21 1.07 5.70
N LEU A 49 1.72 0.16 6.53
CA LEU A 49 0.47 -0.55 6.28
C LEU A 49 -0.70 0.29 6.80
N LEU A 50 -1.66 0.56 5.93
CA LEU A 50 -2.92 1.20 6.26
C LEU A 50 -4.04 0.18 6.03
N PHE A 51 -4.89 -0.04 7.03
CA PHE A 51 -5.95 -1.06 6.94
C PHE A 51 -7.19 -0.66 7.73
N ALA A 52 -8.34 -1.14 7.26
CA ALA A 52 -9.62 -0.97 7.95
C ALA A 52 -9.77 -2.04 9.03
N ASN A 53 -10.32 -1.66 10.18
CA ASN A 53 -10.56 -2.52 11.33
C ASN A 53 -11.99 -2.28 11.87
N ARG A 54 -12.97 -2.23 10.96
CA ARG A 54 -14.41 -2.01 11.19
C ARG A 54 -14.73 -0.66 11.85
N ILE A 55 -14.45 -0.54 13.15
CA ILE A 55 -14.77 0.64 13.97
C ILE A 55 -13.70 1.73 13.90
N ASP A 56 -12.54 1.42 13.34
CA ASP A 56 -11.44 2.36 13.12
C ASP A 56 -10.62 1.99 11.88
N ILE A 57 -9.83 2.95 11.39
CA ILE A 57 -8.78 2.73 10.39
C ILE A 57 -7.44 2.90 11.10
N ARG A 58 -6.52 1.97 10.84
CA ARG A 58 -5.25 1.83 11.56
C ARG A 58 -4.07 1.86 10.63
N GLN A 59 -2.95 2.30 11.21
CA GLN A 59 -1.67 2.46 10.55
C GLN A 59 -0.60 1.69 11.33
N LEU A 60 0.23 0.90 10.62
CA LEU A 60 1.41 0.24 11.14
C LEU A 60 2.65 0.66 10.34
N SER A 61 3.57 1.35 10.99
CA SER A 61 4.88 1.69 10.40
C SER A 61 5.80 0.47 10.45
N LEU A 62 6.32 0.05 9.30
CA LEU A 62 7.20 -1.13 9.22
C LEU A 62 8.64 -0.85 9.70
N ASN A 63 8.98 0.42 9.95
CA ASN A 63 10.33 0.80 10.39
C ASN A 63 10.53 0.68 11.91
N ASN A 64 9.53 1.11 12.68
CA ASN A 64 9.59 1.17 14.14
C ASN A 64 8.43 0.40 14.81
N LEU A 65 7.66 -0.35 14.01
CA LEU A 65 6.49 -1.11 14.46
C LEU A 65 5.45 -0.27 15.21
N LYS A 66 5.46 1.06 14.97
CA LYS A 66 4.50 1.97 15.59
C LYS A 66 3.12 1.68 15.03
N TYR A 67 2.21 1.30 15.92
CA TYR A 67 0.83 0.92 15.62
C TYR A 67 -0.14 1.97 16.18
N THR A 68 -0.94 2.58 15.32
CA THR A 68 -1.83 3.70 15.70
C THR A 68 -3.17 3.66 14.99
N ALA A 69 -4.25 3.93 15.72
CA ALA A 69 -5.56 4.21 15.13
C ALA A 69 -5.64 5.68 14.71
N ILE A 70 -5.88 5.94 13.42
CA ILE A 70 -5.83 7.28 12.82
C ILE A 70 -7.22 7.90 12.61
N LEU A 71 -8.22 7.08 12.29
CA LEU A 71 -9.62 7.46 12.20
C LEU A 71 -10.40 6.54 13.13
N LYS A 72 -11.15 7.12 14.07
CA LYS A 72 -11.88 6.39 15.12
C LYS A 72 -13.37 6.64 14.98
N ASN A 73 -14.18 5.83 15.67
CA ASN A 73 -15.63 5.95 15.72
C ASN A 73 -16.28 5.80 14.33
N LEU A 74 -15.77 4.88 13.53
CA LEU A 74 -16.40 4.46 12.28
C LEU A 74 -17.47 3.40 12.58
N HIS A 75 -18.42 3.19 11.68
CA HIS A 75 -19.47 2.19 11.90
C HIS A 75 -19.01 0.81 11.45
N ASN A 76 -18.83 0.62 10.14
CA ASN A 76 -18.37 -0.66 9.58
C ASN A 76 -17.50 -0.42 8.34
N ALA A 77 -16.32 0.15 8.56
CA ALA A 77 -15.32 0.35 7.52
C ALA A 77 -14.73 -0.99 7.07
N ILE A 78 -14.89 -1.32 5.77
CA ILE A 78 -14.48 -2.63 5.22
C ILE A 78 -13.30 -2.51 4.26
N SER A 79 -13.45 -1.71 3.20
CA SER A 79 -12.39 -1.48 2.23
C SER A 79 -11.92 -0.03 2.27
N LEU A 80 -10.67 0.20 1.87
CA LEU A 80 -10.09 1.54 1.80
C LEU A 80 -9.12 1.67 0.62
N ASP A 81 -8.97 2.90 0.14
CA ASP A 81 -7.90 3.30 -0.77
C ASP A 81 -7.39 4.71 -0.40
N TYR A 82 -6.22 5.09 -0.91
CA TYR A 82 -5.52 6.31 -0.51
C TYR A 82 -4.97 7.12 -1.68
N HIS A 83 -5.33 8.39 -1.72
CA HIS A 83 -4.77 9.33 -2.67
C HIS A 83 -3.48 9.98 -2.12
N TYR A 84 -2.32 9.39 -2.44
CA TYR A 84 -1.01 9.80 -1.91
C TYR A 84 -0.71 11.30 -1.98
N LYS A 85 -0.81 11.92 -3.16
CA LYS A 85 -0.44 13.33 -3.33
C LYS A 85 -1.35 14.31 -2.57
N LYS A 86 -2.60 13.93 -2.28
CA LYS A 86 -3.60 14.80 -1.61
C LYS A 86 -3.73 14.50 -0.12
N GLY A 87 -3.20 13.38 0.35
CA GLY A 87 -3.30 12.99 1.75
C GLY A 87 -4.70 12.54 2.17
N LEU A 88 -5.48 11.95 1.25
CA LEU A 88 -6.87 11.57 1.46
C LEU A 88 -7.03 10.05 1.51
N VAL A 89 -7.71 9.55 2.53
CA VAL A 89 -8.17 8.16 2.64
C VAL A 89 -9.64 8.11 2.26
N PHE A 90 -9.98 7.15 1.41
CA PHE A 90 -11.34 6.80 1.07
C PHE A 90 -11.65 5.46 1.69
N TRP A 91 -12.86 5.27 2.19
CA TRP A 91 -13.30 3.96 2.69
C TRP A 91 -14.77 3.72 2.44
N SER A 92 -15.14 2.44 2.33
CA SER A 92 -16.53 2.02 2.29
C SER A 92 -17.03 1.73 3.69
N ASP A 93 -18.18 2.31 4.04
CA ASP A 93 -18.92 1.93 5.24
C ASP A 93 -20.14 1.10 4.84
N VAL A 94 -20.03 -0.22 5.05
CA VAL A 94 -21.04 -1.20 4.61
C VAL A 94 -22.31 -1.12 5.43
N SER A 95 -22.25 -0.60 6.67
CA SER A 95 -23.45 -0.46 7.49
C SER A 95 -24.30 0.75 7.11
N MET A 96 -23.69 1.74 6.47
CA MET A 96 -24.34 2.98 6.03
C MET A 96 -24.58 3.02 4.52
N ASP A 97 -24.06 2.05 3.77
CA ASP A 97 -23.99 2.06 2.31
C ASP A 97 -23.37 3.34 1.74
N TYR A 98 -22.32 3.87 2.39
CA TYR A 98 -21.63 5.11 1.98
C TYR A 98 -20.19 4.83 1.56
N ILE A 99 -19.68 5.64 0.62
CA ILE A 99 -18.24 5.82 0.42
C ILE A 99 -17.86 7.17 1.01
N ARG A 100 -16.88 7.17 1.90
CA ARG A 100 -16.48 8.33 2.70
C ARG A 100 -15.03 8.70 2.44
N VAL A 101 -14.68 9.93 2.76
CA VAL A 101 -13.34 10.50 2.61
C VAL A 101 -12.93 11.27 3.85
N ALA A 102 -11.65 11.23 4.19
CA ALA A 102 -11.05 12.08 5.21
C ALA A 102 -9.55 12.20 4.98
N ARG A 103 -8.90 13.15 5.64
CA ARG A 103 -7.44 13.16 5.75
C ARG A 103 -6.97 12.17 6.81
N LEU A 104 -5.70 11.75 6.75
CA LEU A 104 -5.08 10.84 7.72
C LEU A 104 -5.09 11.36 9.17
N ASN A 105 -5.21 12.67 9.37
CA ASN A 105 -5.34 13.30 10.69
C ASN A 105 -6.80 13.39 11.18
N GLY A 106 -7.77 12.89 10.41
CA GLY A 106 -9.21 12.96 10.72
C GLY A 106 -9.91 14.24 10.31
N SER A 107 -9.21 15.23 9.76
CA SER A 107 -9.86 16.44 9.26
C SER A 107 -10.53 16.22 7.89
N ASP A 108 -11.38 17.17 7.51
CA ASP A 108 -12.09 17.18 6.21
C ASP A 108 -12.88 15.89 5.95
N ALA A 109 -13.43 15.28 7.00
CA ALA A 109 -14.27 14.10 6.89
C ALA A 109 -15.58 14.45 6.18
N GLY A 110 -15.94 13.66 5.18
CA GLY A 110 -17.14 13.86 4.38
C GLY A 110 -17.54 12.59 3.65
N ASP A 111 -18.68 12.67 2.98
CA ASP A 111 -19.21 11.55 2.19
C ASP A 111 -19.05 11.87 0.70
N VAL A 112 -18.56 10.89 -0.05
CA VAL A 112 -18.33 10.98 -1.49
C VAL A 112 -19.55 10.44 -2.24
N ILE A 113 -20.02 9.26 -1.85
CA ILE A 113 -21.23 8.63 -2.38
C ILE A 113 -22.14 8.29 -1.20
N ARG A 114 -23.41 8.70 -1.30
CA ARG A 114 -24.44 8.51 -0.25
C ARG A 114 -25.62 7.66 -0.70
N TRP A 115 -25.73 7.36 -1.99
CA TRP A 115 -26.93 6.77 -2.57
C TRP A 115 -26.56 5.76 -3.65
N GLY A 116 -27.43 4.76 -3.85
CA GLY A 116 -27.28 3.77 -4.92
C GLY A 116 -26.17 2.75 -4.66
N LEU A 117 -25.78 2.57 -3.39
CA LEU A 117 -24.86 1.52 -2.97
C LEU A 117 -25.63 0.47 -2.18
N GLU A 118 -25.19 -0.77 -2.33
CA GLU A 118 -25.65 -1.91 -1.54
C GLU A 118 -24.41 -2.73 -1.21
N SER A 119 -24.03 -2.80 0.07
CA SER A 119 -22.86 -3.56 0.55
C SER A 119 -21.54 -3.28 -0.21
N PRO A 120 -21.03 -2.03 -0.23
CA PRO A 120 -19.81 -1.68 -0.96
C PRO A 120 -18.56 -2.39 -0.39
N GLY A 121 -18.17 -3.50 -1.03
CA GLY A 121 -17.05 -4.34 -0.59
C GLY A 121 -15.66 -3.90 -1.07
N GLY A 122 -15.57 -2.89 -1.93
CA GLY A 122 -14.32 -2.36 -2.48
C GLY A 122 -14.43 -0.87 -2.79
N VAL A 123 -13.30 -0.15 -2.68
CA VAL A 123 -13.12 1.25 -3.06
C VAL A 123 -11.89 1.36 -3.95
#